data_AF-A0A653Q1U9-F1
#
_entry.id   AF-A0A653Q1U9-F1
#
_cell.length_a   1.000
_cell.length_b   1.000
_cell.length_c   1.000
_cell.angle_alpha   90.00
_cell.angle_beta   90.00
_cell.angle_gamma   90.00
#
_symmetry.space_group_name_H-M   'P 1'
#
loop_
_entity.id
_entity.type
_entity.pdbx_description
1 polymer ?
#
loop_
_entity_poly.entity_id
_entity_poly.type
_entity_poly.pdbx_seq_one_letter_code
_entity_poly.pdbx_strand_id
1 'polypeptide(L)' 'MSMLTVRDLDPEVKAKLRARAARQGRSMEAEVRLILARAVEIDEARPSIADVFLDEFSRHPVELELPERGAMSQRPVNL' A
#
# COMPACT_ATOMS: atom_id res chain seq x y z
N MET A 1 0.04 -20.33 -17.99
CA MET A 1 0.87 -19.15 -18.33
C MET A 1 -0.04 -18.10 -18.94
N SER A 2 -0.08 -16.90 -18.38
CA SER A 2 -0.70 -15.74 -19.00
C SER A 2 0.37 -14.91 -19.69
N MET A 3 0.04 -14.31 -20.84
CA MET A 3 0.93 -13.44 -21.60
C MET A 3 0.32 -12.04 -21.65
N LEU A 4 1.11 -11.01 -21.34
CA LEU A 4 0.74 -9.61 -21.42
C LEU A 4 1.67 -8.92 -22.42
N THR A 5 1.09 -8.30 -23.46
CA THR A 5 1.84 -7.54 -24.47
C THR A 5 1.55 -6.06 -24.31
N VAL A 6 2.60 -5.27 -24.05
CA VAL A 6 2.51 -3.81 -24.01
C VAL A 6 2.98 -3.26 -25.35
N ARG A 7 2.06 -2.64 -26.11
CA ARG A 7 2.36 -1.98 -27.39
C ARG A 7 2.79 -0.54 -27.15
N ASP A 8 3.58 0.00 -28.08
CA ASP A 8 4.03 1.40 -28.08
C ASP A 8 4.69 1.84 -26.76
N LEU A 9 5.39 0.92 -26.09
CA LEU A 9 6.14 1.22 -24.88
C LEU A 9 7.29 2.18 -25.21
N ASP A 10 7.34 3.30 -24.48
CA ASP A 10 8.42 4.27 -24.56
C ASP A 10 9.79 3.55 -24.51
N PRO A 11 10.65 3.73 -25.53
CA PRO A 11 11.97 3.12 -25.58
C PRO A 11 12.84 3.42 -24.34
N GLU A 12 12.69 4.60 -23.74
CA GLU A 12 13.41 4.98 -22.53
C GLU A 12 12.95 4.14 -21.33
N VAL A 13 11.65 3.88 -21.22
CA VAL A 13 11.10 3.00 -20.18
C VAL A 13 11.63 1.58 -20.35
N LYS A 14 11.66 1.06 -21.59
CA LYS A 14 12.24 -0.25 -21.88
C LYS A 14 13.72 -0.34 -21.48
N ALA A 15 14.51 0.71 -21.77
CA ALA A 15 15.91 0.77 -21.38
C ALA A 15 16.09 0.79 -19.86
N LYS A 16 15.30 1.59 -19.14
CA LYS A 16 15.30 1.65 -17.67
C LYS A 16 14.94 0.30 -17.03
N LEU A 17 13.93 -0.41 -17.57
CA LEU A 17 13.54 -1.75 -17.11
C LEU A 17 14.67 -2.76 -17.31
N ARG A 18 15.34 -2.73 -18.46
CA ARG A 18 16.50 -3.61 -18.74
C ARG A 18 17.65 -3.36 -17.76
N ALA A 19 18.01 -2.08 -17.55
CA ALA A 19 19.06 -1.71 -16.61
C ALA A 19 18.71 -2.12 -15.17
N ARG A 20 17.44 -1.94 -14.77
CA ARG A 20 16.95 -2.36 -13.45
C ARG A 20 17.02 -3.88 -13.26
N ALA A 21 16.59 -4.66 -14.25
CA ALA A 21 16.65 -6.12 -14.20
C ALA A 21 18.10 -6.63 -14.07
N ALA A 22 19.05 -6.03 -14.81
CA ALA A 22 20.47 -6.33 -14.71
C ALA A 22 21.02 -6.04 -13.30
N ARG A 23 20.68 -4.89 -12.71
CA ARG A 23 21.07 -4.56 -11.32
C ARG A 23 20.52 -5.56 -10.29
N GLN A 24 19.36 -6.14 -10.56
CA GLN A 24 18.68 -7.08 -9.68
C GLN A 24 19.06 -8.54 -9.96
N GLY A 25 19.94 -8.81 -10.93
CA GLY A 25 20.41 -10.16 -11.27
C GLY A 25 19.33 -11.08 -11.87
N ARG A 26 18.30 -10.53 -12.51
CA ARG A 26 17.18 -11.30 -13.08
C ARG A 26 16.85 -10.89 -14.52
N SER A 27 16.08 -11.72 -15.22
CA SER A 27 15.62 -11.39 -16.57
C SER A 27 14.68 -10.17 -16.55
N MET A 28 14.60 -9.45 -17.67
CA MET A 28 13.70 -8.31 -17.80
C MET A 28 12.22 -8.71 -17.56
N GLU A 29 11.81 -9.87 -18.08
CA GLU A 29 10.48 -10.43 -17.84
C GLU A 29 10.22 -10.68 -16.34
N ALA A 30 11.18 -11.27 -15.63
CA ALA A 30 11.05 -11.52 -14.20
C ALA A 30 10.95 -10.21 -13.40
N GLU A 31 11.70 -9.18 -13.79
CA GLU A 31 11.60 -7.85 -13.16
C GLU A 31 10.24 -7.20 -13.43
N VAL A 32 9.76 -7.23 -14.67
CA VAL A 32 8.44 -6.68 -15.04
C VAL A 32 7.32 -7.38 -14.28
N ARG A 33 7.37 -8.72 -14.18
CA ARG A 33 6.39 -9.49 -13.40
C ARG A 33 6.38 -9.07 -11.94
N LEU A 34 7.55 -8.88 -11.33
CA LEU A 34 7.65 -8.44 -9.94
C LEU A 34 7.09 -7.03 -9.73
N ILE A 35 7.37 -6.13 -10.67
CA ILE A 35 6.84 -4.75 -10.63
C ILE A 35 5.31 -4.79 -10.70
N LEU A 36 4.74 -5.56 -11.63
CA LEU A 36 3.29 -5.67 -11.78
C LEU A 36 2.64 -6.31 -10.56
N ALA A 37 3.21 -7.40 -10.02
CA ALA A 37 2.70 -8.05 -8.81
C ALA A 37 2.64 -7.08 -7.63
N ARG A 38 3.73 -6.33 -7.38
CA ARG A 38 3.76 -5.32 -6.31
C ARG A 38 2.80 -4.16 -6.56
N ALA A 39 2.63 -3.76 -7.81
CA ALA A 39 1.73 -2.65 -8.15
C ALA A 39 0.26 -3.01 -7.84
N VAL A 40 -0.12 -4.28 -8.04
CA VAL A 40 -1.49 -4.74 -7.74
C VAL A 40 -1.68 -5.15 -6.27
N GLU A 41 -0.62 -5.60 -5.57
CA GLU A 41 -0.66 -5.86 -4.13
C GLU A 41 -0.92 -4.58 -3.31
N ILE A 42 -0.48 -3.42 -3.79
CA ILE A 42 -0.67 -2.14 -3.08
C ILE A 42 -2.15 -1.71 -3.08
N ASP A 43 -2.96 -2.18 -4.04
CA ASP A 43 -4.40 -1.91 -4.10
C ASP A 43 -5.23 -2.87 -3.22
N GLU A 44 -4.67 -4.02 -2.82
CA GLU A 44 -5.30 -4.91 -1.84
C GLU A 44 -4.97 -4.42 -0.42
N ALA A 45 -5.64 -3.32 -0.05
CA ALA A 45 -5.86 -2.88 1.33
C ALA A 45 -4.64 -2.96 2.25
N ARG A 46 -3.82 -1.89 2.25
CA ARG A 46 -3.23 -1.52 3.55
C ARG A 46 -4.40 -1.35 4.52
N PRO A 47 -4.47 -2.11 5.62
CA PRO A 47 -5.55 -1.97 6.56
C PRO A 47 -5.60 -0.50 6.97
N SER A 48 -6.78 0.10 6.85
CA SER A 48 -6.98 1.44 7.35
C SER A 48 -6.65 1.46 8.83
N ILE A 49 -6.39 2.64 9.39
CA ILE A 49 -6.24 2.77 10.84
C ILE A 49 -7.44 2.15 11.55
N ALA A 50 -8.67 2.28 11.01
CA ALA A 50 -9.84 1.64 11.57
C ALA A 50 -9.75 0.11 11.57
N ASP A 51 -9.30 -0.50 10.48
CA ASP A 51 -9.15 -1.96 10.37
C ASP A 51 -8.11 -2.50 11.37
N VAL A 52 -6.99 -1.79 11.53
CA VAL A 52 -5.95 -2.14 12.52
C VAL A 52 -6.48 -2.06 13.94
N PHE A 53 -7.16 -0.96 14.28
CA PHE A 53 -7.74 -0.78 15.61
C PHE A 53 -8.79 -1.86 15.91
N LEU A 54 -9.67 -2.15 14.94
CA LEU A 54 -10.74 -3.13 15.14
C LEU A 54 -10.21 -4.55 15.34
N ASP A 55 -9.18 -4.97 14.59
CA ASP A 55 -8.53 -6.27 14.78
C ASP A 55 -7.88 -6.38 16.17
N GLU A 56 -7.15 -5.36 16.61
CA GLU A 56 -6.47 -5.35 17.91
C GLU A 56 -7.47 -5.41 19.07
N PHE A 57 -8.49 -4.55 19.08
CA PHE A 57 -9.49 -4.52 20.16
C PHE A 57 -10.45 -5.72 20.13
N SER A 58 -10.58 -6.42 18.99
CA SER A 58 -11.32 -7.69 18.93
C SER A 58 -10.56 -8.83 19.61
N ARG A 59 -9.22 -8.84 19.50
CA ARG A 59 -8.35 -9.84 20.16
C ARG A 59 -8.14 -9.53 21.64
N HIS A 60 -8.10 -8.24 21.99
CA HIS A 60 -7.91 -7.76 23.35
C HIS A 60 -9.01 -6.76 23.71
N PRO A 61 -10.22 -7.24 24.09
CA PRO A 61 -11.30 -6.36 24.50
C PRO A 61 -10.90 -5.56 25.74
N VAL A 62 -11.07 -4.24 25.67
CA VAL A 62 -10.84 -3.33 26.80
C VAL A 62 -12.10 -2.54 27.05
N GLU A 63 -12.58 -2.57 28.30
CA GLU A 63 -13.60 -1.63 28.77
C GLU A 63 -12.90 -0.37 29.27
N LEU A 64 -13.24 0.78 28.68
CA LEU A 64 -12.68 2.07 29.06
C LEU A 64 -13.70 2.81 29.91
N GLU A 65 -13.33 3.18 31.13
CA GLU A 65 -14.11 4.13 31.92
C GLU A 65 -14.09 5.49 31.22
N LEU A 66 -15.27 6.01 30.89
CA LEU A 66 -15.35 7.34 30.30
C LEU A 66 -14.99 8.38 31.38
N PRO A 67 -14.04 9.29 31.10
CA PRO A 67 -13.72 10.35 32.05
C PRO A 67 -14.90 11.31 32.20
N GLU A 68 -14.97 11.99 33.35
CA GLU A 68 -15.93 13.08 33.54
C GLU A 68 -15.73 14.15 32.46
N ARG A 69 -16.83 14.65 31.90
CA ARG A 69 -16.79 15.67 30.85
C ARG A 69 -16.25 16.98 31.42
N GLY A 70 -14.95 17.20 31.27
CA GLY A 70 -14.32 18.48 31.63
C GLY A 70 -14.82 19.62 30.75
N ALA A 71 -14.97 20.82 31.32
CA ALA A 71 -15.32 22.06 30.62
C ALA A 71 -14.18 22.60 29.73
N MET A 72 -13.30 21.74 29.23
CA MET A 72 -12.31 22.14 28.24
C MET A 72 -13.03 22.42 26.93
N SER A 73 -13.11 23.71 26.56
CA SER A 73 -13.59 24.13 25.25
C SER A 73 -12.87 23.32 24.19
N GLN A 74 -13.63 22.62 23.35
CA GLN A 74 -13.07 22.05 22.12
C GLN A 74 -12.31 23.17 21.39
N ARG A 75 -11.13 22.84 20.87
CA ARG A 75 -10.35 23.79 20.07
C ARG A 75 -11.26 24.21 18.90
N PRO A 76 -11.43 25.52 18.65
CA PRO A 76 -12.31 25.98 17.58
C PRO A 76 -11.85 25.36 16.24
N VAL A 77 -12.77 24.67 15.57
CA VAL A 77 -12.56 24.14 14.22
C VAL A 77 -13.00 25.24 13.26
N ASN A 78 -12.04 25.88 12.59
CA ASN A 78 -12.37 26.76 11.47
C ASN A 78 -12.70 25.87 10.27
N LEU A 79 -13.95 25.93 9.80
CA LEU A 79 -14.41 25.33 8.54
C LEU A 79 -14.16 26.28 7.36
#